data_AF-A0A0S4W8H6-F1
#
_entry.id   AF-A0A0S4W8H6-F1
#
_cell.length_a   1.000
_cell.length_b   1.000
_cell.length_c   1.000
_cell.angle_alpha   90.00
_cell.angle_beta   90.00
_cell.angle_gamma   90.00
#
_symmetry.space_group_name_H-M   'P 1'
#
loop_
_entity.id
_entity.type
_entity.pdbx_description
1 polymer ?
#
loop_
_entity_poly.entity_id
_entity_poly.type
_entity_poly.pdbx_seq_one_letter_code
_entity_poly.pdbx_strand_id
1 'polypeptide(L)'
;MTLVTTLADGTQARRTGLIRQAEQLGADGSLARYRLTVVPWFWLATQQRHSQVFQNRPLADILEQVLSPYAPYAAWRFAAGAEDRMAAFGTRTHIAQFRETDYRFVTRLLAEAGLGLSLIHILRCRRRPRGRSRGSPYD
;
A
#
# COMPACT_ATOMS: atom_id res chain seq x y z
N MET A 1 -1.07 -5.52 -10.43
CA MET A 1 -1.59 -4.77 -11.60
C MET A 1 -1.13 -3.33 -11.53
N THR A 2 -0.78 -2.74 -12.67
CA THR A 2 -0.36 -1.33 -12.75
C THR A 2 -1.20 -0.60 -13.78
N LEU A 3 -1.92 0.44 -13.35
CA LEU A 3 -2.63 1.37 -14.22
C LEU A 3 -1.71 2.56 -14.52
N VAL A 4 -1.58 2.90 -15.79
CA VAL A 4 -0.82 4.07 -16.25
C VAL A 4 -1.81 5.03 -16.89
N THR A 5 -1.88 6.25 -16.36
CA THR A 5 -2.75 7.31 -16.88
C THR A 5 -1.90 8.48 -17.37
N THR A 6 -2.15 8.97 -18.57
CA THR A 6 -1.54 10.20 -19.07
C THR A 6 -2.33 11.39 -18.52
N LEU A 7 -1.63 12.30 -17.84
CA LEU A 7 -2.18 13.54 -17.30
C LEU A 7 -2.22 14.63 -18.38
N ALA A 8 -2.95 15.72 -18.13
CA ALA A 8 -3.11 16.82 -19.09
C ALA A 8 -1.78 17.51 -19.46
N ASP A 9 -0.79 17.48 -18.56
CA ASP A 9 0.56 17.99 -18.79
C ASP A 9 1.45 17.02 -19.60
N GLY A 10 0.90 15.90 -20.07
CA GLY A 10 1.61 14.86 -20.82
C GLY A 10 2.46 13.93 -19.94
N THR A 11 2.48 14.11 -18.62
CA THR A 11 3.17 13.20 -17.69
C THR A 11 2.35 11.93 -17.47
N GLN A 12 3.00 10.87 -17.00
CA GLN A 12 2.33 9.61 -16.69
C GLN A 12 2.25 9.40 -15.18
N ALA A 13 1.03 9.28 -14.67
CA ALA A 13 0.79 8.79 -13.33
C ALA A 13 0.66 7.26 -13.33
N ARG A 14 1.29 6.60 -12.35
CA ARG A 14 1.25 5.15 -12.18
C ARG A 14 0.57 4.80 -10.87
N ARG A 15 -0.38 3.88 -10.92
CA ARG A 15 -1.07 3.34 -9.75
C ARG A 15 -0.93 1.83 -9.75
N THR A 16 -0.29 1.28 -8.72
CA THR A 16 -0.05 -0.16 -8.59
C THR A 16 -0.85 -0.70 -7.42
N GLY A 17 -1.46 -1.87 -7.59
CA GLY A 17 -2.16 -2.59 -6.54
C GLY A 17 -2.31 -4.07 -6.86
N LEU A 18 -2.88 -4.80 -5.90
CA LEU A 18 -3.24 -6.21 -6.01
C LEU A 18 -4.63 -6.34 -6.63
N ILE A 19 -4.88 -7.41 -7.38
CA ILE A 19 -6.24 -7.72 -7.87
C ILE A 19 -6.89 -8.61 -6.81
N ARG A 20 -7.97 -8.14 -6.18
CA ARG A 20 -8.75 -9.00 -5.26
C ARG A 20 -9.82 -9.84 -5.98
N GLN A 21 -10.27 -9.38 -7.15
CA GLN A 21 -11.35 -10.00 -7.89
C GLN A 21 -11.24 -9.62 -9.37
N ALA A 22 -11.50 -10.61 -10.23
CA ALA A 22 -11.62 -10.45 -11.67
C ALA A 22 -12.91 -11.10 -12.15
N GLU A 23 -13.73 -10.36 -12.89
CA GLU A 23 -15.04 -10.81 -13.37
C GLU A 23 -15.10 -10.65 -14.88
N GLN A 24 -15.56 -11.66 -15.61
CA GLN A 24 -15.91 -11.54 -17.02
C GLN A 24 -17.37 -11.09 -17.13
N LEU A 25 -17.59 -9.92 -17.75
CA LEU A 25 -18.93 -9.32 -17.85
C LEU A 25 -19.65 -9.69 -19.16
N GLY A 26 -18.92 -10.22 -20.14
CA GLY A 26 -19.46 -10.63 -21.45
C GLY A 26 -18.46 -10.45 -22.59
N ALA A 27 -18.83 -10.90 -23.78
CA ALA A 27 -18.08 -10.71 -25.01
C ALA A 27 -19.03 -10.53 -26.20
N ASP A 28 -18.65 -9.71 -27.17
CA ASP A 28 -19.45 -9.43 -28.40
C ASP A 28 -18.87 -10.10 -29.66
N GLY A 29 -17.98 -11.08 -29.48
CA GLY A 29 -17.28 -11.76 -30.57
C GLY A 29 -16.02 -11.03 -31.07
N SER A 30 -15.88 -9.73 -30.78
CA SER A 30 -14.68 -8.95 -31.11
C SER A 30 -13.86 -8.59 -29.85
N LEU A 31 -14.54 -8.29 -28.75
CA LEU A 31 -13.94 -7.89 -27.49
C LEU A 31 -14.65 -8.57 -26.32
N ALA A 32 -13.87 -8.85 -25.26
CA ALA A 32 -14.37 -9.30 -23.98
C ALA A 32 -14.23 -8.18 -22.94
N ARG A 33 -15.27 -8.01 -22.12
CA ARG A 33 -15.30 -7.02 -21.05
C ARG A 33 -14.98 -7.68 -19.72
N TYR A 34 -13.98 -7.15 -19.01
CA TYR A 34 -13.61 -7.60 -17.66
C TYR A 34 -13.75 -6.46 -16.65
N ARG A 35 -14.16 -6.80 -15.42
CA ARG A 35 -14.08 -5.92 -14.25
C ARG A 35 -12.99 -6.45 -13.32
N LEU A 36 -12.03 -5.59 -13.00
CA LEU A 36 -10.97 -5.91 -12.05
C LEU A 36 -11.12 -5.00 -10.83
N THR A 37 -11.18 -5.59 -9.63
CA THR A 37 -11.13 -4.81 -8.38
C THR A 37 -9.71 -4.77 -7.85
N VAL A 38 -9.11 -3.58 -7.90
CA VAL A 38 -7.73 -3.35 -7.47
C VAL A 38 -7.71 -2.78 -6.04
N VAL A 39 -6.88 -3.35 -5.17
CA VAL A 39 -6.74 -2.99 -3.76
C VAL A 39 -5.27 -2.71 -3.41
N PRO A 40 -4.99 -1.92 -2.35
CA PRO A 40 -3.63 -1.78 -1.85
C PRO A 40 -3.12 -3.09 -1.24
N TRP A 41 -1.79 -3.19 -1.09
CA TRP A 41 -1.16 -4.32 -0.41
C TRP A 41 -1.72 -4.54 1.01
N PHE A 42 -2.09 -3.45 1.70
CA PHE A 42 -2.59 -3.50 3.07
C PHE A 42 -3.96 -4.20 3.19
N TRP A 43 -4.63 -4.46 2.07
CA TRP A 43 -5.77 -5.38 2.05
C TRP A 43 -5.38 -6.79 2.50
N LEU A 44 -4.15 -7.26 2.24
CA LEU A 44 -3.67 -8.57 2.72
C LEU A 44 -3.73 -8.68 4.26
N ALA A 45 -3.48 -7.58 4.97
CA ALA A 45 -3.61 -7.52 6.44
C ALA A 45 -5.04 -7.72 6.96
N THR A 46 -6.05 -7.71 6.08
CA THR A 46 -7.45 -8.03 6.41
C THR A 46 -7.79 -9.50 6.22
N GLN A 47 -6.92 -10.29 5.58
CA GLN A 47 -7.23 -11.65 5.12
C GLN A 47 -6.95 -12.72 6.16
N GLN A 48 -6.04 -12.46 7.10
CA GLN A 48 -5.66 -13.41 8.14
C GLN A 48 -5.94 -12.86 9.54
N ARG A 49 -6.28 -13.75 10.46
CA ARG A 49 -6.46 -13.46 11.90
C ARG A 49 -5.35 -14.14 12.67
N HIS A 50 -4.85 -13.45 13.69
CA HIS A 50 -3.81 -13.96 14.56
C HIS A 50 -4.24 -13.89 16.03
N SER A 51 -3.60 -14.76 16.83
CA SER A 51 -3.64 -14.73 18.29
C SER A 51 -2.19 -14.75 18.79
N GLN A 52 -1.67 -13.59 19.20
CA GLN A 52 -0.29 -13.43 19.65
C GLN A 52 -0.16 -12.36 20.73
N VAL A 53 0.92 -12.43 21.51
CA VAL A 53 1.17 -11.56 22.65
C VAL A 53 2.53 -10.88 22.49
N PHE A 54 2.56 -9.59 22.81
CA PHE A 54 3.75 -8.75 22.81
C PHE A 54 3.96 -8.23 24.25
N GLN A 55 5.11 -8.54 24.83
CA GLN A 55 5.45 -8.17 26.20
C GLN A 55 6.66 -7.25 26.23
N ASN A 56 6.57 -6.17 27.00
CA ASN A 56 7.65 -5.20 27.18
C ASN A 56 8.25 -4.72 25.85
N ARG A 57 7.39 -4.44 24.85
CA ARG A 57 7.83 -3.97 23.53
C ARG A 57 7.35 -2.56 23.22
N PRO A 58 8.19 -1.73 22.58
CA PRO A 58 7.75 -0.45 22.04
C PRO A 58 6.86 -0.66 20.82
N LEU A 59 6.05 0.35 20.50
CA LEU A 59 5.13 0.31 19.37
C LEU A 59 5.83 0.02 18.03
N ALA A 60 7.03 0.58 17.83
CA ALA A 60 7.82 0.37 16.61
C ALA A 60 8.08 -1.12 16.34
N ASP A 61 8.55 -1.86 17.35
CA ASP A 61 8.91 -3.27 17.23
C ASP A 61 7.69 -4.15 16.99
N ILE A 62 6.56 -3.79 17.61
CA ILE A 62 5.28 -4.49 17.40
C ILE A 62 4.84 -4.31 15.95
N LEU A 63 4.85 -3.07 15.45
CA LEU A 63 4.47 -2.77 14.07
C LEU A 63 5.42 -3.45 13.08
N GLU A 64 6.73 -3.42 13.33
CA GLU A 64 7.72 -4.09 12.48
C GLU A 64 7.47 -5.59 12.41
N GLN A 65 7.25 -6.24 13.56
CA GLN A 65 6.96 -7.69 13.60
C GLN A 65 5.69 -8.03 12.82
N VAL A 66 4.60 -7.27 13.02
CA VAL A 66 3.32 -7.51 12.35
C VAL A 66 3.40 -7.22 10.85
N LEU A 67 4.17 -6.20 10.44
CA LEU A 67 4.25 -5.79 9.04
C LEU A 67 5.30 -6.57 8.24
N SER A 68 6.28 -7.19 8.90
CA SER A 68 7.38 -7.93 8.27
C SER A 68 6.95 -8.96 7.22
N PRO A 69 5.86 -9.75 7.38
CA PRO A 69 5.44 -10.71 6.35
C PRO A 69 4.98 -10.05 5.05
N TYR A 70 4.64 -8.75 5.08
CA TYR A 70 4.18 -7.99 3.94
C TYR A 70 5.30 -7.23 3.20
N ALA A 71 6.55 -7.32 3.67
CA ALA A 71 7.72 -6.68 3.05
C ALA A 71 7.89 -6.96 1.54
N PRO A 72 7.55 -8.15 0.99
CA PRO A 72 7.62 -8.37 -0.46
C PRO A 72 6.69 -7.46 -1.29
N TYR A 73 5.65 -6.90 -0.68
CA TYR A 73 4.64 -6.09 -1.37
C TYR A 73 4.78 -4.59 -1.11
N ALA A 74 5.45 -4.20 -0.02
CA ALA A 74 5.53 -2.80 0.39
C ALA A 74 6.73 -2.51 1.28
N ALA A 75 7.13 -1.24 1.27
CA ALA A 75 7.97 -0.65 2.29
C ALA A 75 7.12 0.31 3.15
N TRP A 76 7.45 0.41 4.42
CA TRP A 76 6.84 1.36 5.35
C TRP A 76 7.92 2.21 6.02
N ARG A 77 7.50 3.36 6.54
CA ARG A 77 8.32 4.25 7.35
C ARG A 77 7.42 5.02 8.30
N PHE A 78 7.97 5.45 9.42
CA PHE A 78 7.31 6.43 10.26
C PHE A 78 7.43 7.82 9.61
N ALA A 79 6.33 8.57 9.64
CA ALA A 79 6.34 9.95 9.16
C ALA A 79 7.08 10.84 10.15
N ALA A 80 7.70 11.92 9.68
CA ALA A 80 8.35 12.89 10.56
C ALA A 80 7.33 13.44 11.58
N GLY A 81 7.67 13.41 12.85
CA GLY A 81 6.80 13.82 13.97
C GLY A 81 5.96 12.67 14.55
N ALA A 82 6.04 11.46 13.99
CA ALA A 82 5.41 10.28 14.60
C ALA A 82 6.19 9.81 15.85
N GLU A 83 7.48 10.13 15.92
CA GLU A 83 8.40 9.71 16.98
C GLU A 83 7.91 10.14 18.36
N ASP A 84 7.46 11.40 18.51
CA ASP A 84 6.96 11.94 19.78
C ASP A 84 5.71 11.19 20.27
N ARG A 85 4.81 10.85 19.34
CA ARG A 85 3.59 10.08 19.65
C ARG A 85 3.92 8.64 20.01
N MET A 86 4.88 8.04 19.33
CA MET A 86 5.36 6.69 19.66
C MET A 86 6.07 6.66 21.01
N ALA A 87 6.86 7.68 21.33
CA ALA A 87 7.51 7.83 22.63
C ALA A 87 6.49 8.03 23.76
N ALA A 88 5.46 8.85 23.53
CA ALA A 88 4.36 9.05 24.48
C ALA A 88 3.52 7.79 24.69
N PHE A 89 3.33 6.96 23.65
CA PHE A 89 2.69 5.65 23.79
C PHE A 89 3.52 4.70 24.68
N GLY A 90 4.85 4.83 24.61
CA GLY A 90 5.82 4.15 25.45
C GLY A 90 5.88 2.64 25.22
N THR A 91 6.65 1.97 26.07
CA THR A 91 6.68 0.51 26.13
C THR A 91 5.51 0.01 26.97
N ARG A 92 4.67 -0.85 26.39
CA ARG A 92 3.57 -1.47 27.12
C ARG A 92 4.00 -2.82 27.68
N THR A 93 3.62 -3.08 28.93
CA THR A 93 3.92 -4.35 29.60
C THR A 93 3.31 -5.53 28.87
N HIS A 94 2.09 -5.36 28.36
CA HIS A 94 1.36 -6.44 27.69
C HIS A 94 0.39 -5.89 26.64
N ILE A 95 0.55 -6.32 25.38
CA ILE A 95 -0.38 -6.09 24.29
C ILE A 95 -0.71 -7.44 23.66
N ALA A 96 -1.99 -7.72 23.45
CA ALA A 96 -2.44 -8.91 22.74
C ALA A 96 -3.13 -8.53 21.43
N GLN A 97 -2.79 -9.27 20.38
CA GLN A 97 -3.62 -9.40 19.20
C GLN A 97 -4.46 -10.66 19.41
N PHE A 98 -5.74 -10.52 19.75
CA PHE A 98 -6.58 -11.69 20.08
C PHE A 98 -7.67 -11.90 19.04
N ARG A 99 -7.53 -12.97 18.23
CA ARG A 99 -8.47 -13.33 17.17
C ARG A 99 -8.83 -12.12 16.30
N GLU A 100 -7.90 -11.24 16.04
CA GLU A 100 -8.11 -10.06 15.20
C GLU A 100 -7.17 -10.07 14.00
N THR A 101 -7.57 -9.40 12.93
CA THR A 101 -6.73 -9.28 11.74
C THR A 101 -5.60 -8.30 11.99
N ASP A 102 -4.50 -8.42 11.24
CA ASP A 102 -3.38 -7.48 11.37
C ASP A 102 -3.84 -6.05 11.07
N TYR A 103 -4.75 -5.86 10.12
CA TYR A 103 -5.37 -4.57 9.84
C TYR A 103 -6.04 -3.99 11.08
N ARG A 104 -6.89 -4.77 11.77
CA ARG A 104 -7.60 -4.30 12.97
C ARG A 104 -6.63 -4.01 14.12
N PHE A 105 -5.64 -4.88 14.29
CA PHE A 105 -4.63 -4.72 15.32
C PHE A 105 -3.81 -3.45 15.12
N VAL A 106 -3.24 -3.27 13.92
CA VAL A 106 -2.41 -2.11 13.58
C VAL A 106 -3.21 -0.82 13.67
N THR A 107 -4.41 -0.78 13.09
CA THR A 107 -5.25 0.45 13.12
C THR A 107 -5.66 0.82 14.54
N ARG A 108 -5.98 -0.16 15.38
CA ARG A 108 -6.26 0.07 16.81
C ARG A 108 -5.04 0.63 17.55
N LEU A 109 -3.86 0.00 17.40
CA LEU A 109 -2.64 0.47 18.07
C LEU A 109 -2.23 1.87 17.62
N LEU A 110 -2.32 2.16 16.33
CA LEU A 110 -2.05 3.49 15.80
C LEU A 110 -3.04 4.51 16.38
N ALA A 111 -4.33 4.20 16.44
CA ALA A 111 -5.34 5.08 17.03
C ALA A 111 -5.08 5.34 18.53
N GLU A 112 -4.73 4.30 19.30
CA GLU A 112 -4.35 4.44 20.72
C GLU A 112 -3.12 5.34 20.92
N ALA A 113 -2.17 5.33 19.96
CA ALA A 113 -1.01 6.22 19.95
C ALA A 113 -1.31 7.62 19.36
N GLY A 114 -2.52 7.86 18.85
CA GLY A 114 -2.88 9.10 18.15
C GLY A 114 -2.20 9.27 16.79
N LEU A 115 -1.92 8.15 16.12
CA LEU A 115 -1.29 8.05 14.80
C LEU A 115 -2.29 7.60 13.73
N GLY A 116 -2.05 8.02 12.49
CA GLY A 116 -2.77 7.56 11.30
C GLY A 116 -1.85 6.87 10.30
N LEU A 117 -2.42 6.07 9.40
CA LEU A 117 -1.71 5.43 8.30
C LEU A 117 -2.04 6.15 6.98
N SER A 118 -1.02 6.41 6.16
CA SER A 118 -1.19 6.86 4.77
C SER A 118 -0.46 5.93 3.81
N LEU A 119 -1.17 5.50 2.77
CA LEU A 119 -0.59 4.68 1.70
C LEU A 119 -0.14 5.58 0.56
N ILE A 120 1.16 5.62 0.31
CA ILE A 120 1.74 6.41 -0.78
C ILE A 120 2.09 5.51 -1.96
N HIS A 121 1.65 5.91 -3.15
CA HIS A 121 2.14 5.31 -4.39
C HIS A 121 3.42 6.03 -4.81
N ILE A 122 4.55 5.33 -4.80
CA ILE A 122 5.82 5.91 -5.25
C ILE A 122 5.75 6.08 -6.77
N LEU A 123 5.42 7.29 -7.20
CA LEU A 123 5.45 7.69 -8.61
C LEU A 123 6.91 7.73 -9.08
N ARG A 124 7.43 6.62 -9.61
CA ARG A 124 8.59 6.71 -10.51
C ARG A 124 8.11 7.32 -11.82
N CYS A 125 8.18 8.65 -11.92
CA CYS A 125 8.02 9.35 -13.19
C CYS A 125 9.22 9.01 -14.08
N ARG A 126 9.06 8.01 -14.95
CA ARG A 126 9.97 7.83 -16.08
C ARG A 126 9.58 8.89 -17.10
N ARG A 127 10.35 9.98 -17.19
CA ARG A 127 10.28 10.90 -18.35
C ARG A 127 10.44 10.05 -19.61
N ARG A 128 9.46 10.08 -20.51
CA ARG A 128 9.66 9.57 -21.88
C ARG A 128 10.85 10.33 -22.47
N PRO A 129 11.87 9.66 -23.04
CA PRO A 129 12.82 10.37 -23.88
C PRO A 129 12.01 11.01 -25.03
N ARG A 130 12.14 12.33 -25.20
CA ARG A 130 11.55 13.05 -26.33
C ARG A 130 12.04 12.35 -27.60
N GLY A 131 11.11 11.80 -28.37
CA GLY A 131 11.41 11.27 -29.69
C GLY A 131 12.07 12.36 -30.51
N ARG A 132 13.30 12.08 -30.96
CA ARG A 132 14.04 12.90 -31.91
C ARG A 132 13.17 12.98 -33.16
N SER A 133 12.68 14.18 -33.49
CA SER A 133 12.05 14.45 -34.77
C SER A 133 13.05 14.08 -35.86
N ARG A 134 12.79 12.97 -36.58
CA ARG A 134 13.47 12.70 -37.85
C ARG A 134 12.94 13.76 -38.82
N GLY A 135 13.81 14.65 -39.28
CA GLY A 135 13.50 15.53 -40.39
C GLY A 135 13.12 14.70 -41.62
N SER A 136 12.06 15.13 -42.29
CA SER A 136 11.67 14.65 -43.61
C SER A 136 12.72 15.07 -44.63
N PRO A 137 13.16 14.20 -45.56
CA PRO A 137 14.16 14.53 -46.58
C PRO A 137 13.54 15.05 -47.89
N TYR A 138 12.40 15.75 -47.82
CA TYR A 138 11.81 16.42 -48.99
C TYR A 138 11.64 17.90 -48.67
N ASP A 139 12.72 18.65 -48.88
CA ASP A 139 12.78 20.06 -49.23
C ASP A 139 14.08 20.29 -50.04
#